data_AF-A0A139X4J1-F1
#
_entry.id   AF-A0A139X4J1-F1
#
_cell.length_a   1.000
_cell.length_b   1.000
_cell.length_c   1.000
_cell.angle_alpha   90.00
_cell.angle_beta   90.00
_cell.angle_gamma   90.00
#
_symmetry.space_group_name_H-M   'P 1'
#
loop_
_entity.id
_entity.type
_entity.pdbx_description
1 polymer ?
#
loop_
_entity_poly.entity_id
_entity_poly.type
_entity_poly.pdbx_seq_one_letter_code
_entity_poly.pdbx_strand_id
1 'polypeptide(L)' 'MVELGNIARQRHLDAGGHPYLSVGSLNNNDTLTKEERNEFLELANQVFNDESIANYLKKNGSWRERFTAMKESMKMVE' A
#
# COMPACT_ATOMS: atom_id res chain seq x y z
N MET A 1 12.21 -7.49 1.61
CA MET A 1 10.73 -7.40 1.49
C MET A 1 10.00 -8.38 2.40
N VAL A 2 10.06 -9.69 2.15
CA VAL A 2 9.32 -10.70 2.95
C VAL A 2 9.73 -10.69 4.43
N GLU A 3 11.02 -10.58 4.72
CA GLU A 3 11.54 -10.59 6.10
C GLU A 3 11.13 -9.36 6.91
N LEU A 4 11.29 -8.15 6.36
CA LEU A 4 10.79 -6.91 6.99
C LEU A 4 9.27 -6.93 7.20
N GLY A 5 8.52 -7.50 6.24
CA GLY A 5 7.07 -7.70 6.40
C GLY A 5 6.72 -8.65 7.54
N ASN A 6 7.50 -9.72 7.72
CA ASN A 6 7.32 -10.67 8.82
C ASN A 6 7.64 -10.04 10.19
N ILE A 7 8.72 -9.25 10.28
CA ILE A 7 9.07 -8.51 11.52
C ILE A 7 7.97 -7.52 11.89
N ALA A 8 7.49 -6.73 10.92
CA ALA A 8 6.40 -5.79 11.13
C ALA A 8 5.14 -6.49 11.63
N ARG A 9 4.78 -7.63 11.01
CA ARG A 9 3.63 -8.46 11.41
C ARG A 9 3.79 -9.02 12.82
N GLN A 10 4.97 -9.55 13.17
CA GLN A 10 5.22 -10.08 14.51
C GLN A 10 5.02 -9.00 15.57
N ARG A 11 5.65 -7.82 15.39
CA ARG A 11 5.50 -6.69 16.31
C ARG A 11 4.06 -6.20 16.44
N HIS A 12 3.28 -6.25 15.36
CA HIS A 12 1.85 -5.90 15.38
C HIS A 12 1.05 -6.87 16.24
N LEU A 13 1.29 -8.18 16.08
CA LEU A 13 0.64 -9.19 16.90
C LEU A 13 1.05 -9.06 18.38
N ASP A 14 2.34 -8.80 18.65
CA ASP A 14 2.86 -8.61 20.01
C ASP A 14 2.26 -7.37 20.70
N ALA A 15 1.92 -6.32 19.92
CA ALA A 15 1.24 -5.12 20.40
C ALA A 15 -0.29 -5.30 20.58
N GLY A 16 -0.83 -6.51 20.38
CA GLY A 16 -2.27 -6.80 20.47
C GLY A 16 -3.07 -6.46 19.20
N GLY A 17 -2.38 -6.25 18.08
CA GLY A 17 -2.99 -6.01 16.78
C GLY A 17 -3.77 -7.22 16.26
N HIS A 18 -4.85 -6.95 15.52
CA HIS A 18 -5.73 -8.01 15.03
C HIS A 18 -5.03 -8.91 13.99
N PRO A 19 -5.07 -10.26 14.13
CA PRO A 19 -4.31 -11.16 13.26
C PRO A 19 -4.71 -11.16 11.78
N TYR A 20 -5.97 -10.83 11.52
CA TYR A 20 -6.52 -10.79 10.16
C TYR A 20 -6.41 -9.41 9.51
N LEU A 21 -5.94 -8.40 10.24
CA LEU A 21 -5.73 -7.06 9.68
C LEU A 21 -4.27 -6.87 9.25
N SER A 22 -4.07 -6.07 8.22
CA SER A 22 -2.74 -5.66 7.79
C SER A 22 -2.11 -4.69 8.78
N VAL A 23 -0.79 -4.78 8.92
CA VAL A 23 0.01 -3.73 9.58
C VAL A 23 -0.08 -2.43 8.78
N GLY A 24 -0.13 -1.28 9.46
CA GLY A 24 -0.12 0.03 8.82
C GLY A 24 -0.98 1.11 9.48
N SER A 25 -0.96 2.29 8.86
CA SER A 25 -1.59 3.53 9.34
C SER A 25 -3.10 3.45 9.45
N LEU A 26 -3.75 2.60 8.63
CA LEU A 26 -5.21 2.40 8.65
C LEU A 26 -5.72 1.85 10.00
N ASN A 27 -4.83 1.29 10.82
CA ASN A 27 -5.14 0.77 12.16
C ASN A 27 -4.23 1.33 13.26
N ASN A 28 -3.61 2.51 13.06
CA ASN A 28 -2.60 3.10 13.95
C ASN A 28 -1.43 2.15 14.32
N ASN A 29 -1.15 1.14 13.50
CA ASN A 29 -0.19 0.08 13.80
C ASN A 29 0.97 0.11 12.82
N ASP A 30 1.79 1.14 12.94
CA ASP A 30 2.99 1.33 12.16
C ASP A 30 4.19 0.77 12.93
N THR A 31 4.48 -0.51 12.70
CA THR A 31 5.41 -1.31 13.51
C THR A 31 6.84 -1.36 12.96
N LEU A 32 7.05 -0.71 11.81
CA LEU A 32 8.37 -0.47 11.25
C LEU A 32 8.93 0.85 11.76
N THR A 33 10.21 0.86 12.11
CA THR A 33 10.93 2.12 12.34
C THR A 33 11.00 2.94 11.05
N LYS A 34 11.44 4.19 11.16
CA LYS A 34 11.61 5.07 9.99
C LYS A 34 12.63 4.48 9.01
N GLU A 35 13.70 3.90 9.52
CA GLU A 35 14.79 3.29 8.75
C GLU A 35 14.29 2.03 8.05
N GLU A 36 13.63 1.13 8.77
CA GLU A 36 13.07 -0.11 8.20
C GLU A 36 11.99 0.18 7.16
N ARG A 37 11.21 1.25 7.34
CA ARG A 37 10.24 1.70 6.35
C ARG A 37 10.90 2.20 5.08
N ASN A 38 11.98 2.98 5.20
CA ASN A 38 12.73 3.47 4.05
C ASN A 38 13.35 2.30 3.28
N GLU A 39 13.95 1.33 3.99
CA GLU A 39 14.48 0.11 3.38
C GLU A 39 13.39 -0.72 2.71
N PHE A 40 12.23 -0.88 3.36
CA PHE A 40 11.09 -1.56 2.77
C PHE A 40 10.63 -0.88 1.49
N LEU A 41 10.52 0.46 1.47
CA LEU A 41 10.14 1.23 0.29
C LEU A 41 11.17 1.12 -0.84
N GLU A 42 12.46 1.15 -0.52
CA GLU A 42 13.54 0.99 -1.50
C GLU A 42 13.50 -0.40 -2.15
N LEU A 43 13.39 -1.46 -1.33
CA LEU A 43 13.23 -2.83 -1.82
C LEU A 43 11.92 -3.03 -2.57
N ALA A 44 10.83 -2.38 -2.15
CA ALA A 44 9.55 -2.42 -2.86
C ALA A 44 9.66 -1.77 -4.23
N ASN A 45 10.32 -0.61 -4.35
CA ASN A 45 10.53 0.07 -5.62
C ASN A 45 11.37 -0.75 -6.61
N GLN A 46 12.28 -1.59 -6.13
CA GLN A 46 13.02 -2.54 -6.98
C GLN A 46 12.12 -3.63 -7.57
N VAL A 47 11.09 -4.06 -6.83
CA VAL A 47 10.10 -5.04 -7.30
C VAL A 47 9.06 -4.37 -8.19
N PHE A 48 8.64 -3.15 -7.85
CA PHE A 48 7.75 -2.33 -8.65
C PHE A 48 8.52 -1.64 -9.78
N ASN A 49 9.18 -2.43 -10.62
CA ASN A 49 9.85 -1.92 -11.80
C ASN A 49 8.86 -1.22 -12.75
N ASP A 50 9.39 -0.42 -13.67
CA ASP A 50 8.60 0.37 -14.62
C ASP A 50 7.59 -0.48 -15.42
N GLU A 51 7.93 -1.74 -15.69
CA GLU A 51 7.04 -2.68 -16.37
C GLU A 51 5.83 -3.07 -15.52
N SER A 52 6.03 -3.37 -14.23
CA SER A 52 4.91 -3.67 -13.32
C SER A 52 3.99 -2.46 -13.14
N ILE A 53 4.57 -1.26 -13.09
CA ILE A 53 3.84 0.00 -12.98
C ILE A 53 3.06 0.26 -14.26
N ALA A 54 3.68 0.10 -15.43
CA ALA A 54 3.04 0.24 -16.73
C ALA A 54 1.88 -0.76 -16.91
N ASN A 55 2.08 -2.02 -16.53
CA ASN A 55 1.05 -3.06 -16.58
C ASN A 55 -0.13 -2.74 -15.65
N TYR A 56 0.16 -2.27 -14.43
CA TYR A 56 -0.88 -1.84 -13.49
C TYR A 56 -1.68 -0.65 -14.04
N LEU A 57 -1.00 0.39 -14.54
CA LEU A 57 -1.63 1.58 -15.11
C LEU A 57 -2.46 1.25 -16.36
N LYS A 58 -1.97 0.37 -17.23
CA LYS A 58 -2.72 -0.11 -18.41
C LYS A 58 -4.03 -0.81 -18.02
N LYS A 59 -4.00 -1.62 -16.95
CA LYS A 59 -5.16 -2.40 -16.50
C LYS A 59 -6.18 -1.56 -15.73
N ASN A 60 -5.71 -0.62 -14.90
CA ASN A 60 -6.57 0.09 -13.94
C ASN A 60 -6.81 1.56 -14.29
N GLY A 61 -6.10 2.10 -15.29
CA GLY A 61 -6.02 3.53 -15.53
C GLY A 61 -5.18 4.24 -14.47
N SER A 62 -4.75 5.45 -14.80
CA SER A 62 -4.10 6.35 -13.85
C SER A 62 -5.09 6.78 -12.75
N TRP A 63 -4.55 7.16 -11.58
CA TRP A 63 -5.34 7.78 -10.51
C TRP A 63 -6.18 8.96 -11.04
N ARG A 64 -5.65 9.73 -12.00
CA ARG A 64 -6.32 10.93 -12.54
C ARG A 64 -7.56 10.53 -13.33
N GLU A 65 -7.44 9.53 -14.21
CA GLU A 65 -8.57 9.02 -14.99
C GLU A 65 -9.64 8.42 -14.08
N ARG A 66 -9.24 7.65 -13.07
CA ARG A 66 -10.16 7.07 -12.09
C ARG A 66 -10.91 8.15 -11.30
N PHE A 67 -10.22 9.21 -10.90
CA PHE A 67 -10.81 10.32 -10.15
C PHE A 67 -11.75 11.17 -11.02
N THR A 68 -11.39 11.41 -12.29
CA THR A 68 -12.26 12.08 -13.27
C THR A 68 -13.53 11.28 -13.51
N ALA A 69 -13.41 9.97 -13.78
CA ALA A 69 -14.56 9.08 -13.97
C ALA A 69 -15.47 9.05 -12.72
N MET A 70 -14.89 9.05 -11.52
CA MET A 70 -15.66 9.13 -10.28
C MET A 70 -16.44 10.46 -10.19
N LYS A 71 -15.79 11.60 -10.46
CA LYS A 71 -16.46 12.91 -10.48
C LYS A 71 -17.58 12.99 -11.53
N GLU A 72 -17.37 12.43 -12.71
CA GLU A 72 -18.38 12.39 -13.77
C GLU A 72 -19.57 11.51 -13.38
N SER A 73 -19.31 10.34 -12.78
CA SER A 73 -20.37 9.46 -12.28
C SER A 73 -21.22 10.11 -11.18
N MET A 74 -20.63 10.93 -10.30
CA MET A 74 -21.37 11.67 -9.27
C MET A 74 -22.24 12.80 -9.85
N LYS A 75 -21.83 13.42 -10.97
CA LYS A 75 -22.62 14.47 -11.64
C LYS A 75 -23.83 13.93 -12.41
N MET A 76 -23.83 12.65 -12.76
CA MET A 76 -24.92 11.99 -13.50
C MET A 76 -26.05 11.48 -12.58
N VAL A 77 -25.92 11.67 -11.26
CA VAL A 77 -26.88 11.23 -10.24
C VAL A 77 -27.69 12.42 -9.65
N GLU A 78 -27.44 13.65 -10.13
CA GLU A 78 -28.26 14.85 -9.87
C GLU A 78 -29.27 15.08 -11.01
#